data_AF-A0A6F8V3Z2-F1
#
_entry.id   AF-A0A6F8V3Z2-F1
#
_cell.length_a   1.000
_cell.length_b   1.000
_cell.length_c   1.000
_cell.angle_alpha   90.00
_cell.angle_beta   90.00
_cell.angle_gamma   90.00
#
_symmetry.space_group_name_H-M   'P 1'
#
loop_
_entity.id
_entity.type
_entity.pdbx_description
1 polymer ?
#
loop_
_entity_poly.entity_id
_entity_poly.type
_entity_poly.pdbx_seq_one_letter_code
_entity_poly.pdbx_strand_id
1 'polypeptide(L)'
;MAHWRETSKPARFWKVDARAGVFVLFTLIHFRVWTVTLTAAVLFLFWFLERRGMSLGSAFRALRAWLIGDHRPALGRFKERGRIDFQRRPD
;
A
#
# COMPACT_ATOMS: atom_id res chain seq x y z
N MET A 1 5.23 28.03 12.92
CA MET A 1 6.43 27.30 12.45
C MET A 1 6.06 25.83 12.35
N ALA A 2 6.37 25.18 11.22
CA ALA A 2 6.06 23.76 11.04
C ALA A 2 6.83 22.92 12.08
N HIS A 3 6.11 22.12 12.88
CA HIS A 3 6.73 21.25 13.87
C HIS A 3 7.36 20.05 13.15
N TRP A 4 8.62 19.71 13.47
CA TRP A 4 9.40 18.70 12.77
C TRP A 4 8.70 17.34 12.67
N ARG A 5 7.85 16.96 13.63
CA ARG A 5 7.05 15.72 13.56
C ARG A 5 6.04 15.69 12.41
N GLU A 6 5.58 16.85 11.93
CA GLU A 6 4.56 16.93 10.88
C GLU A 6 5.12 16.82 9.46
N THR A 7 6.44 16.89 9.31
CA THR A 7 7.13 16.79 8.01
C THR A 7 6.91 15.44 7.30
N SER A 8 6.54 14.40 8.04
CA SER A 8 6.30 13.05 7.51
C SER A 8 4.85 12.82 7.05
N LYS A 9 3.92 13.74 7.32
CA LYS A 9 2.51 13.58 6.92
C LYS A 9 2.41 13.63 5.39
N PRO A 10 1.73 12.68 4.75
CA PRO A 10 1.57 12.71 3.29
C PRO A 10 0.79 13.97 2.88
N ALA A 11 1.18 14.56 1.75
CA ALA A 11 0.44 15.67 1.16
C ALA A 11 -0.98 15.19 0.79
N ARG A 12 -2.00 15.90 1.29
CA ARG A 12 -3.41 15.59 1.06
C ARG A 12 -4.09 16.77 0.39
N PHE A 13 -4.91 16.47 -0.60
CA PHE A 13 -5.81 17.43 -1.23
C PHE A 13 -7.22 17.17 -0.68
N TRP A 14 -7.66 18.03 0.25
CA TRP A 14 -8.84 17.82 1.09
C TRP A 14 -8.87 16.44 1.79
N LYS A 15 -9.63 15.50 1.23
CA LYS A 15 -9.84 14.14 1.74
C LYS A 15 -9.32 13.08 0.77
N VAL A 16 -8.43 13.43 -0.14
CA VAL A 16 -7.82 12.51 -1.12
C VAL A 16 -6.31 12.73 -1.10
N ASP A 17 -5.54 11.67 -1.30
CA ASP A 17 -4.08 11.76 -1.45
C ASP A 17 -3.72 12.69 -2.61
N ALA A 18 -2.78 13.62 -2.40
CA ALA A 18 -2.36 14.58 -3.43
C ALA A 18 -1.84 13.90 -4.71
N ARG A 19 -1.32 12.66 -4.60
CA ARG A 19 -0.84 11.89 -5.76
C ARG A 19 -1.96 11.51 -6.73
N ALA A 20 -3.20 11.37 -6.25
CA ALA A 20 -4.35 11.11 -7.12
C ALA A 20 -4.65 12.29 -8.04
N GLY A 21 -4.27 13.51 -7.65
CA GLY A 21 -4.41 14.72 -8.45
C GLY A 21 -3.63 14.68 -9.77
N VAL A 22 -2.56 13.89 -9.85
CA VAL A 22 -1.79 13.70 -11.10
C VAL A 22 -2.67 13.12 -12.21
N PHE A 23 -3.59 12.20 -11.88
CA PHE A 23 -4.50 11.62 -12.87
C PHE A 23 -5.53 12.62 -13.36
N VAL A 24 -6.00 13.51 -12.48
CA VAL A 24 -6.91 14.61 -12.86
C VAL A 24 -6.21 15.57 -13.81
N LEU A 25 -4.96 15.96 -13.50
CA LEU A 25 -4.13 16.78 -14.39
C LEU A 25 -3.89 16.09 -15.74
N PHE A 26 -3.64 14.78 -15.74
CA PHE A 26 -3.45 14.01 -16.96
C PHE A 26 -4.72 14.02 -17.85
N THR A 27 -5.90 13.86 -17.26
CA THR A 27 -7.18 13.96 -17.99
C THR A 27 -7.44 15.36 -18.53
N LEU A 28 -7.02 16.41 -17.82
CA LEU A 28 -7.13 17.80 -18.29
C LEU A 28 -6.26 18.05 -19.55
N ILE A 29 -5.08 17.43 -19.63
CA ILE A 29 -4.20 17.52 -20.80
C ILE A 29 -4.71 16.68 -21.98
N HIS A 30 -5.19 15.46 -21.71
CA HIS A 30 -5.74 14.55 -22.72
C HIS A 30 -7.19 14.20 -22.39
N PHE A 31 -8.11 15.10 -22.75
CA PHE A 31 -9.53 14.92 -22.46
C PHE A 31 -10.19 13.96 -23.47
N ARG A 32 -10.17 12.66 -23.17
CA ARG A 32 -10.85 11.62 -23.96
C ARG A 32 -11.67 10.75 -23.02
N VAL A 33 -12.76 10.16 -23.52
CA VAL A 33 -13.67 9.34 -22.68
C VAL A 33 -12.89 8.27 -21.90
N TRP A 34 -11.92 7.62 -22.53
CA TRP A 34 -11.12 6.57 -21.87
C TRP A 34 -10.25 7.11 -20.73
N THR A 35 -9.65 8.31 -20.85
CA THR A 35 -8.85 8.92 -19.78
C THR A 35 -9.72 9.40 -18.62
N VAL A 36 -10.93 9.88 -18.92
CA VAL A 36 -11.92 10.24 -17.90
C VAL A 36 -12.33 8.99 -17.12
N THR A 37 -12.66 7.89 -17.80
CA THR A 37 -13.01 6.63 -17.13
C THR A 37 -11.85 6.06 -16.32
N LEU A 38 -10.62 6.15 -16.83
CA LEU A 38 -9.42 5.69 -16.11
C LEU A 38 -9.23 6.50 -14.82
N THR A 39 -9.29 7.83 -14.91
CA THR A 39 -9.13 8.72 -13.76
C THR A 39 -10.25 8.51 -12.74
N ALA A 40 -11.49 8.32 -13.17
CA ALA A 40 -12.60 7.97 -12.27
C ALA A 40 -12.35 6.64 -11.54
N ALA A 41 -11.87 5.61 -12.24
CA ALA A 41 -11.53 4.32 -11.64
C ALA A 41 -10.39 4.44 -10.61
N VAL A 42 -9.35 5.23 -10.92
CA VAL A 42 -8.25 5.49 -10.00
C VAL A 42 -8.74 6.25 -8.77
N LEU A 43 -9.51 7.34 -8.94
CA LEU A 43 -10.07 8.09 -7.82
C LEU A 43 -10.96 7.21 -6.93
N PHE A 44 -11.77 6.33 -7.54
CA PHE A 44 -12.57 5.36 -6.81
C PHE A 44 -11.72 4.37 -6.00
N LEU A 45 -10.62 3.85 -6.58
CA LEU A 45 -9.69 2.97 -5.87
C LEU A 45 -9.06 3.69 -4.66
N PHE A 46 -8.59 4.93 -4.85
CA PHE A 46 -8.03 5.73 -3.76
C PHE A 46 -9.05 5.98 -2.65
N TRP A 47 -10.28 6.33 -3.01
CA TRP A 47 -11.38 6.51 -2.07
C TRP A 47 -11.70 5.22 -1.29
N PHE A 48 -11.70 4.07 -1.97
CA PHE A 48 -11.90 2.77 -1.34
C PHE A 48 -10.78 2.42 -0.34
N LEU A 49 -9.52 2.69 -0.71
CA LEU A 49 -8.37 2.48 0.17
C LEU A 49 -8.40 3.43 1.39
N GLU A 50 -8.82 4.67 1.19
CA GLU A 50 -8.95 5.66 2.26
C GLU A 50 -10.06 5.29 3.25
N ARG A 51 -11.16 4.69 2.79
CA ARG A 51 -12.17 4.09 3.68
C ARG A 51 -11.62 2.98 4.56
N ARG A 52 -10.54 2.31 4.14
CA ARG A 52 -9.84 1.31 4.95
C ARG A 52 -8.70 1.89 5.79
N GLY A 53 -8.48 3.20 5.76
CA GLY A 53 -7.37 3.85 6.45
C GLY A 53 -5.99 3.50 5.88
N MET A 54 -5.92 2.95 4.66
CA MET A 54 -4.67 2.53 4.03
C MET A 54 -4.07 3.68 3.24
N SER A 55 -2.79 4.00 3.49
CA SER A 55 -2.00 4.80 2.55
C SER A 55 -1.69 4.00 1.29
N LEU A 56 -1.44 4.66 0.16
CA LEU A 56 -0.99 4.00 -1.08
C LEU A 56 0.17 3.03 -0.85
N GLY A 57 1.19 3.46 -0.10
CA GLY A 57 2.36 2.62 0.18
C GLY A 57 1.97 1.36 0.97
N SER A 58 1.05 1.48 1.93
CA SER A 58 0.53 0.30 2.66
C SER A 58 -0.36 -0.58 1.77
N ALA A 59 -1.16 0.00 0.88
CA ALA A 59 -1.99 -0.74 -0.06
C ALA A 59 -1.14 -1.56 -1.04
N PHE A 60 -0.06 -0.98 -1.58
CA PHE A 60 0.90 -1.72 -2.42
C PHE A 60 1.60 -2.84 -1.66
N ARG A 61 1.95 -2.65 -0.38
CA ARG A 61 2.51 -3.72 0.45
C ARG A 61 1.50 -4.84 0.68
N ALA A 62 0.25 -4.49 0.94
CA ALA A 62 -0.84 -5.46 1.11
C ALA A 62 -1.11 -6.21 -0.20
N LEU A 63 -1.17 -5.51 -1.33
CA LEU A 63 -1.33 -6.10 -2.66
C LEU A 63 -0.17 -7.05 -2.97
N ARG A 64 1.07 -6.63 -2.70
CA ARG A 64 2.25 -7.49 -2.87
C ARG A 64 2.18 -8.74 -1.99
N ALA A 65 1.81 -8.60 -0.73
CA ALA A 65 1.65 -9.72 0.18
C ALA A 65 0.52 -10.67 -0.27
N TRP A 66 -0.56 -10.12 -0.82
CA TRP A 66 -1.67 -10.90 -1.38
C TRP A 66 -1.26 -11.68 -2.64
N LEU A 67 -0.46 -11.07 -3.54
CA LEU A 67 0.03 -11.71 -4.76
C LEU A 67 1.10 -12.78 -4.50
N ILE A 68 2.03 -12.54 -3.58
CA ILE A 68 3.12 -13.47 -3.24
C ILE A 68 2.64 -14.56 -2.26
N GLY A 69 1.59 -14.26 -1.49
CA GLY A 69 1.08 -15.13 -0.44
C GLY A 69 1.88 -15.03 0.87
N ASP A 70 1.57 -15.92 1.82
CA ASP A 70 2.19 -15.98 3.15
C ASP A 70 3.61 -16.57 3.14
N HIS A 71 4.21 -16.73 1.96
CA HIS A 71 5.56 -17.27 1.83
C HIS A 71 6.58 -16.20 2.21
N ARG A 72 6.77 -16.06 3.53
CA ARG A 72 7.82 -15.28 4.18
C ARG A 72 8.83 -16.25 4.79
N PRO A 73 9.67 -16.92 4.00
CA PRO A 73 10.74 -17.71 4.57
C PRO A 73 11.64 -16.75 5.35
N ALA A 74 11.61 -16.85 6.69
CA ALA A 74 12.42 -16.01 7.57
C ALA A 74 13.92 -16.22 7.33
N LEU A 75 14.27 -17.35 6.73
CA LEU A 75 15.61 -17.84 6.43
C LEU A 75 15.56 -18.53 5.05
N GLY A 76 16.61 -18.42 4.23
CA GLY A 76 16.68 -19.16 2.96
C GLY A 76 16.54 -20.67 3.18
N ARG A 77 16.13 -21.43 2.15
CA ARG A 77 15.79 -22.88 2.19
C ARG A 77 16.73 -23.77 3.04
N PHE A 78 18.00 -23.39 3.17
CA PHE A 78 19.03 -24.11 3.94
C PHE A 78 19.17 -23.71 5.42
N LYS A 79 18.40 -22.75 5.90
CA LYS A 79 18.49 -22.19 7.26
C LYS A 79 17.17 -22.29 8.04
N GLU A 80 16.16 -22.96 7.50
CA GLU A 80 14.97 -23.32 8.27
C GLU A 80 15.37 -24.24 9.42
N ARG A 81 15.29 -23.74 10.66
CA ARG A 81 15.46 -24.57 11.85
C ARG A 81 14.21 -25.43 11.98
N GLY A 82 14.38 -26.75 11.93
CA GLY A 82 13.30 -27.69 12.23
C GLY A 82 12.67 -27.38 13.59
N ARG A 83 11.37 -27.68 13.73
CA ARG A 83 10.64 -27.48 14.99
C ARG A 83 11.31 -28.28 16.10
N ILE A 84 12.05 -27.60 16.97
CA ILE A 84 12.63 -28.22 18.16
C ILE A 84 11.51 -28.38 19.18
N ASP A 85 11.20 -29.62 19.52
CA ASP A 85 10.27 -29.94 20.59
C ASP A 85 11.01 -29.84 21.93
N PHE A 86 10.68 -28.81 22.72
CA PHE A 86 11.27 -28.58 24.04
C PHE A 86 10.57 -29.40 25.15
N GLN A 87 9.57 -30.24 24.83
CA GLN A 87 8.82 -31.01 25.83
C GLN A 87 9.53 -32.28 26.30
N ARG A 88 10.63 -32.72 25.66
CA ARG A 88 11.49 -33.77 26.21
C ARG A 88 12.62 -33.15 27.02
N ARG A 89 12.39 -33.03 28.32
CA ARG A 89 13.47 -32.94 29.31
C ARG A 89 13.99 -34.36 29.52
N PRO A 90 15.28 -34.65 29.28
CA PRO A 90 15.87 -35.91 29.75
C PRO A 90 15.99 -35.80 31.27
N ASP A 91 15.22 -36.64 31.93
CA ASP A 91 15.38 -37.07 33.32
C ASP A 91 16.71 -37.81 33.54
#